data_AF-B0ZC45-F1
#
_entry.id   AF-B0ZC45-F1
#
_cell.length_a   1.000
_cell.length_b   1.000
_cell.length_c   1.000
_cell.angle_alpha   90.00
_cell.angle_beta   90.00
_cell.angle_gamma   90.00
#
_symmetry.space_group_name_H-M   'P 1'
#
loop_
_entity.id
_entity.type
_entity.pdbx_description
1 polymer ?
#
loop_
_entity_poly.entity_id
_entity_poly.type
_entity_poly.pdbx_seq_one_letter_code
_entity_poly.pdbx_strand_id
1 'polypeptide(L)'
;REEAPFVGTGMETRAAYDSRICIVNKHDGVVISVDAETIVVERKGGKESDKYELTKFKKTNQGTCFNQKPIVGVVHSEINGKVSKVSKEKIEVTGENGEVKEYVLQIGSRQYSPIVSSGEEVKRGTTLAGQIVTGEKLDEIGNILVKGTVLADGPAVDNGVLALGRNVLAAFMPWEGYNFEDA
;
A
#
# COMPACT_ATOMS: atom_id res chain seq x y z
N ARG A 1 -15.57 8.28 0.27
CA ARG A 1 -14.99 6.97 -0.07
C ARG A 1 -15.05 6.88 -1.58
N GLU A 2 -13.88 6.69 -2.13
CA GLU A 2 -13.53 6.73 -3.53
C GLU A 2 -13.28 5.28 -3.93
N GLU A 3 -13.79 4.89 -5.08
CA GLU A 3 -13.73 3.52 -5.57
C GLU A 3 -13.24 3.55 -7.01
N ALA A 4 -12.27 2.71 -7.32
CA ALA A 4 -11.82 2.54 -8.70
C ALA A 4 -13.02 2.11 -9.58
N PRO A 5 -13.19 2.68 -10.79
CA PRO A 5 -14.30 2.35 -11.65
C PRO A 5 -14.19 0.90 -12.14
N PHE A 6 -15.31 0.17 -12.15
CA PHE A 6 -15.33 -1.21 -12.71
C PHE A 6 -15.09 -1.22 -14.23
N VAL A 7 -15.54 -0.18 -14.92
CA VAL A 7 -15.31 0.01 -16.36
C VAL A 7 -14.38 1.20 -16.54
N GLY A 8 -13.14 0.93 -16.92
CA GLY A 8 -12.10 1.93 -17.16
C GLY A 8 -11.58 1.93 -18.59
N THR A 9 -10.82 2.98 -18.91
CA THR A 9 -10.15 3.20 -20.21
C THR A 9 -8.73 2.66 -20.25
N GLY A 10 -8.12 2.38 -19.08
CA GLY A 10 -6.71 2.04 -18.91
C GLY A 10 -5.80 3.24 -18.68
N MET A 11 -6.32 4.47 -18.77
CA MET A 11 -5.56 5.70 -18.47
C MET A 11 -5.54 6.05 -16.98
N GLU A 12 -6.40 5.45 -16.17
CA GLU A 12 -6.62 5.80 -14.76
C GLU A 12 -5.35 5.60 -13.92
N THR A 13 -4.67 4.47 -14.11
CA THR A 13 -3.41 4.18 -13.39
C THR A 13 -2.30 5.14 -13.80
N ARG A 14 -2.21 5.50 -15.08
CA ARG A 14 -1.19 6.44 -15.56
C ARG A 14 -1.47 7.85 -15.06
N ALA A 15 -2.73 8.30 -15.11
CA ALA A 15 -3.14 9.60 -14.60
C ALA A 15 -2.88 9.75 -13.09
N ALA A 16 -3.22 8.74 -12.29
CA ALA A 16 -2.96 8.74 -10.84
C ALA A 16 -1.45 8.75 -10.52
N TYR A 17 -0.64 8.01 -11.31
CA TYR A 17 0.80 7.96 -11.12
C TYR A 17 1.50 9.27 -11.53
N ASP A 18 1.22 9.74 -12.75
CA ASP A 18 1.89 10.91 -13.34
C ASP A 18 1.49 12.22 -12.63
N SER A 19 0.33 12.26 -11.97
CA SER A 19 -0.11 13.42 -11.18
C SER A 19 0.66 13.62 -9.87
N ARG A 20 1.50 12.65 -9.44
CA ARG A 20 2.36 12.72 -8.23
C ARG A 20 1.61 13.03 -6.93
N ILE A 21 0.30 12.82 -6.94
CA ILE A 21 -0.61 12.88 -5.79
C ILE A 21 -0.37 11.71 -4.82
N CYS A 22 -0.01 10.55 -5.37
CA CYS A 22 0.37 9.36 -4.63
C CYS A 22 1.84 9.43 -4.21
N ILE A 23 2.18 8.78 -3.09
CA ILE A 23 3.56 8.58 -2.70
C ILE A 23 4.10 7.38 -3.48
N VAL A 24 5.12 7.61 -4.30
CA VAL A 24 5.80 6.58 -5.08
C VAL A 24 7.17 6.29 -4.44
N ASN A 25 7.50 5.00 -4.35
CA ASN A 25 8.79 4.56 -3.84
C ASN A 25 9.93 4.88 -4.82
N LYS A 26 11.04 5.40 -4.28
CA LYS A 26 12.20 5.84 -5.07
C LYS A 26 13.22 4.71 -5.30
N HIS A 27 13.43 3.83 -4.32
CA HIS A 27 14.48 2.83 -4.36
C HIS A 27 13.92 1.43 -4.10
N ASP A 28 14.39 0.43 -4.85
CA ASP A 28 14.02 -0.98 -4.62
C ASP A 28 14.29 -1.35 -3.14
N GLY A 29 13.33 -2.00 -2.47
CA GLY A 29 13.41 -2.18 -1.02
C GLY A 29 12.30 -3.02 -0.40
N VAL A 30 12.29 -3.04 0.93
CA VAL A 30 11.30 -3.74 1.77
C VAL A 30 10.73 -2.77 2.79
N VAL A 31 9.41 -2.75 2.97
CA VAL A 31 8.75 -1.86 3.93
C VAL A 31 8.99 -2.35 5.37
N ILE A 32 9.60 -1.52 6.24
CA ILE A 32 9.87 -1.89 7.64
C ILE A 32 8.70 -1.52 8.56
N SER A 33 8.16 -0.31 8.38
CA SER A 33 7.07 0.20 9.19
C SER A 33 6.10 1.00 8.36
N VAL A 34 4.81 0.90 8.73
CA VAL A 34 3.71 1.61 8.11
C VAL A 34 2.83 2.18 9.21
N ASP A 35 2.79 3.49 9.27
CA ASP A 35 1.92 4.25 10.17
C ASP A 35 0.94 5.10 9.35
N ALA A 36 -0.02 5.71 10.04
CA ALA A 36 -0.99 6.60 9.40
C ALA A 36 -0.36 7.89 8.82
N GLU A 37 0.84 8.26 9.31
CA GLU A 37 1.57 9.48 8.96
C GLU A 37 2.89 9.21 8.25
N THR A 38 3.51 8.05 8.45
CA THR A 38 4.85 7.77 7.92
C THR A 38 4.97 6.35 7.41
N ILE A 39 5.73 6.18 6.32
CA ILE A 39 6.10 4.88 5.77
C ILE A 39 7.63 4.83 5.72
N VAL A 40 8.24 3.76 6.24
CA VAL A 40 9.69 3.56 6.21
C VAL A 40 10.00 2.34 5.35
N VAL A 41 10.85 2.54 4.35
CA VAL A 41 11.30 1.51 3.42
C VAL A 41 12.80 1.30 3.59
N GLU A 42 13.23 0.07 3.85
CA GLU A 42 14.64 -0.29 3.79
C GLU A 42 15.07 -0.46 2.34
N ARG A 43 16.14 0.21 1.92
CA ARG A 43 16.70 0.03 0.58
C ARG A 43 17.33 -1.36 0.46
N LYS A 44 17.22 -1.95 -0.72
CA LYS A 44 17.88 -3.20 -1.08
C LYS A 44 19.39 -3.06 -0.86
N GLY A 45 19.92 -3.82 0.09
CA GLY A 45 21.33 -3.74 0.52
C GLY A 45 21.51 -3.33 1.98
N GLY A 46 20.44 -2.94 2.69
CA GLY A 46 20.39 -2.86 4.16
C GLY A 46 21.23 -1.73 4.79
N LYS A 47 21.69 -0.76 3.99
CA LYS A 47 22.55 0.33 4.48
C LYS A 47 21.79 1.62 4.80
N GLU A 48 20.65 1.84 4.15
CA GLU A 48 19.90 3.08 4.21
C GLU A 48 18.41 2.81 4.16
N SER A 49 17.63 3.66 4.81
CA SER A 49 16.17 3.64 4.79
C SER A 49 15.61 4.95 4.24
N ASP A 50 14.55 4.84 3.46
CA ASP A 50 13.76 5.96 2.96
C ASP A 50 12.54 6.16 3.85
N LYS A 51 12.41 7.36 4.42
CA LYS A 51 11.23 7.78 5.17
C LYS A 51 10.34 8.64 4.27
N TYR A 52 9.07 8.26 4.17
CA TYR A 52 8.04 8.98 3.44
C TYR A 52 7.00 9.52 4.43
N GLU A 53 6.78 10.83 4.41
CA GLU A 53 5.79 11.49 5.26
C GLU A 53 4.50 11.72 4.47
N LEU A 54 3.37 11.32 5.05
CA LEU A 54 2.06 11.39 4.45
C LEU A 54 1.39 12.71 4.82
N THR A 55 0.82 13.38 3.82
CA THR A 55 0.02 14.57 4.06
C THR A 55 -1.38 14.18 4.55
N LYS A 56 -1.73 14.60 5.76
CA LYS A 56 -3.03 14.30 6.39
C LYS A 56 -3.90 15.54 6.46
N PHE A 57 -5.15 15.39 6.02
CA PHE A 57 -6.23 16.39 6.18
C PHE A 57 -5.86 17.84 5.82
N LYS A 58 -5.01 18.02 4.79
CA LYS A 58 -4.57 19.35 4.35
C LYS A 58 -5.61 19.98 3.44
N LYS A 59 -5.94 21.26 3.65
CA LYS A 59 -6.84 22.00 2.76
C LYS A 59 -6.14 22.34 1.43
N THR A 60 -6.83 22.16 0.30
CA THR A 60 -6.37 22.55 -1.03
C THR A 60 -6.79 23.99 -1.38
N ASN A 61 -6.30 24.51 -2.52
CA ASN A 61 -6.65 25.85 -3.01
C ASN A 61 -8.17 26.02 -3.22
N GLN A 62 -8.85 24.98 -3.68
CA GLN A 62 -10.30 24.95 -3.91
C GLN A 62 -11.09 24.55 -2.65
N GLY A 63 -10.41 24.41 -1.50
CA GLY A 63 -11.04 24.07 -0.23
C GLY A 63 -11.38 22.60 -0.03
N THR A 64 -10.96 21.71 -0.94
CA THR A 64 -11.11 20.26 -0.77
C THR A 64 -10.06 19.70 0.20
N CYS A 65 -10.28 18.47 0.68
CA CYS A 65 -9.38 17.79 1.60
C CYS A 65 -8.34 16.96 0.85
N PHE A 66 -7.07 17.23 1.10
CA PHE A 66 -5.94 16.43 0.66
C PHE A 66 -5.51 15.50 1.79
N ASN A 67 -5.80 14.22 1.63
CA ASN A 67 -5.49 13.19 2.61
C ASN A 67 -4.88 11.98 1.92
N GLN A 68 -3.65 11.65 2.30
CA GLN A 68 -2.95 10.46 1.84
C GLN A 68 -3.19 9.29 2.79
N LYS A 69 -3.29 8.07 2.24
CA LYS A 69 -3.52 6.83 2.98
C LYS A 69 -2.50 5.78 2.55
N PRO A 70 -1.78 5.15 3.48
CA PRO A 70 -0.86 4.08 3.14
C PRO A 70 -1.64 2.91 2.54
N ILE A 71 -1.12 2.33 1.45
CA ILE A 71 -1.68 1.12 0.84
C ILE A 71 -0.80 -0.11 1.05
N VAL A 72 0.49 0.09 1.33
CA VAL A 72 1.42 -0.99 1.63
C VAL A 72 1.20 -1.54 3.03
N GLY A 73 1.60 -2.79 3.24
CA GLY A 73 1.44 -3.47 4.52
C GLY A 73 2.74 -4.04 5.07
N VAL A 74 2.70 -4.35 6.35
CA VAL A 74 3.70 -5.13 7.08
C VAL A 74 2.99 -6.24 7.86
N VAL A 75 3.68 -7.34 8.11
CA VAL A 75 3.18 -8.46 8.90
C VAL A 75 3.75 -8.36 10.30
N HIS A 76 2.89 -8.30 11.30
CA HIS A 76 3.28 -8.25 12.71
C HIS A 76 3.11 -9.60 13.39
N SER A 77 3.98 -9.87 14.36
CA SER A 77 3.78 -11.01 15.26
C SER A 77 2.57 -10.77 16.14
N GLU A 78 1.73 -11.78 16.28
CA GLU A 78 0.57 -11.78 17.17
C GLU A 78 0.90 -12.39 18.54
N ILE A 79 2.00 -13.14 18.62
CA ILE A 79 2.45 -13.87 19.79
C ILE A 79 3.83 -13.41 20.24
N ASN A 80 4.13 -13.58 21.53
CA ASN A 80 5.48 -13.48 22.07
C ASN A 80 6.15 -14.85 21.94
N GLY A 81 7.37 -14.91 21.41
CA GLY A 81 8.04 -16.18 21.21
C GLY A 81 9.31 -16.09 20.39
N LYS A 82 9.71 -17.21 19.78
CA LYS A 82 10.89 -17.29 18.91
C LYS A 82 10.49 -17.67 17.49
N VAL A 83 11.19 -17.10 16.52
CA VAL A 83 11.03 -17.48 15.11
C VAL A 83 11.63 -18.87 14.91
N SER A 84 10.80 -19.87 14.65
CA SER A 84 11.25 -21.26 14.49
C SER A 84 11.74 -21.52 13.07
N LYS A 85 11.06 -20.96 12.07
CA LYS A 85 11.37 -21.17 10.66
C LYS A 85 11.06 -19.94 9.83
N VAL A 86 12.01 -19.57 8.97
CA VAL A 86 11.83 -18.50 7.98
C VAL A 86 12.01 -19.10 6.60
N SER A 87 10.98 -18.97 5.77
CA SER A 87 11.00 -19.35 4.36
C SER A 87 10.50 -18.20 3.50
N LYS A 88 10.65 -18.30 2.17
CA LYS A 88 10.12 -17.28 1.25
C LYS A 88 8.59 -17.25 1.20
N GLU A 89 7.94 -18.34 1.59
CA GLU A 89 6.49 -18.49 1.51
C GLU A 89 5.81 -18.23 2.85
N LYS A 90 6.48 -18.60 3.95
CA LYS A 90 5.93 -18.47 5.31
C LYS A 90 6.98 -18.25 6.39
N ILE A 91 6.55 -17.61 7.48
CA ILE A 91 7.28 -17.48 8.75
C ILE A 91 6.51 -18.26 9.81
N GLU A 92 7.22 -19.06 10.60
CA GLU A 92 6.66 -19.78 11.73
C GLU A 92 7.23 -19.18 13.02
N VAL A 93 6.33 -18.81 13.94
CA VAL A 93 6.70 -18.31 15.26
C VAL A 93 6.17 -19.29 16.30
N THR A 94 7.04 -19.73 17.20
CA THR A 94 6.68 -20.57 18.34
C THR A 94 6.55 -19.71 19.58
N GLY A 95 5.36 -19.66 20.16
CA GLY A 95 5.06 -18.90 21.36
C GLY A 95 5.63 -19.53 22.62
N GLU A 96 5.73 -18.74 23.68
CA GLU A 96 6.18 -19.20 25.02
C GLU A 96 5.30 -20.33 25.58
N ASN A 97 4.04 -20.40 25.16
CA ASN A 97 3.07 -21.46 25.53
C ASN A 97 3.18 -22.73 24.69
N GLY A 98 4.12 -22.79 23.72
CA GLY A 98 4.26 -23.91 22.78
C GLY A 98 3.34 -23.85 21.55
N GLU A 99 2.51 -22.81 21.42
CA GLU A 99 1.68 -22.58 20.22
C GLU A 99 2.53 -22.17 19.02
N VAL A 100 2.32 -22.80 17.87
CA VAL A 100 3.00 -22.44 16.61
C VAL A 100 2.02 -21.68 15.71
N LYS A 101 2.42 -20.48 15.29
CA LYS A 101 1.63 -19.65 14.39
C LYS A 101 2.36 -19.41 13.08
N GLU A 102 1.65 -19.66 11.98
CA GLU A 102 2.17 -19.48 10.63
C GLU A 102 1.71 -18.15 10.03
N TYR A 103 2.64 -17.45 9.39
CA TYR A 103 2.42 -16.18 8.70
C TYR A 103 2.78 -16.36 7.23
N VAL A 104 1.79 -16.26 6.34
CA VAL A 104 1.99 -16.40 4.89
C VAL A 104 2.51 -15.09 4.31
N LEU A 105 3.57 -15.17 3.48
CA LEU A 105 4.27 -14.03 2.89
C LEU A 105 3.79 -13.66 1.48
N GLN A 106 2.77 -14.35 0.98
CA GLN A 106 2.10 -14.02 -0.28
C GLN A 106 0.60 -13.86 -0.03
N ILE A 107 0.13 -12.61 -0.09
CA ILE A 107 -1.28 -12.27 0.13
C ILE A 107 -1.82 -11.68 -1.16
N GLY A 108 -2.53 -12.49 -1.94
CA GLY A 108 -3.02 -12.11 -3.26
C GLY A 108 -1.86 -11.77 -4.21
N SER A 109 -1.83 -10.52 -4.69
CA SER A 109 -0.75 -9.99 -5.54
C SER A 109 0.44 -9.41 -4.78
N ARG A 110 0.34 -9.28 -3.45
CA ARG A 110 1.38 -8.65 -2.61
C ARG A 110 2.37 -9.71 -2.13
N GLN A 111 3.65 -9.46 -2.38
CA GLN A 111 4.76 -10.28 -1.91
C GLN A 111 5.45 -9.59 -0.74
N TYR A 112 5.74 -10.36 0.30
CA TYR A 112 6.41 -9.91 1.50
C TYR A 112 7.76 -10.61 1.64
N SER A 113 8.78 -9.86 2.07
CA SER A 113 10.08 -10.39 2.43
C SER A 113 10.20 -10.50 3.95
N PRO A 114 10.72 -11.61 4.49
CA PRO A 114 11.02 -11.69 5.91
C PRO A 114 12.10 -10.67 6.26
N ILE A 115 11.92 -10.01 7.41
CA ILE A 115 12.90 -9.08 7.99
C ILE A 115 13.64 -9.78 9.14
N VAL A 116 12.94 -10.65 9.87
CA VAL A 116 13.48 -11.41 11.01
C VAL A 116 14.25 -12.65 10.57
N SER A 117 15.24 -13.02 11.39
CA SER A 117 16.02 -14.25 11.20
C SER A 117 15.51 -15.41 12.06
N SER A 118 15.83 -16.65 11.66
CA SER A 118 15.50 -17.83 12.45
C SER A 118 16.19 -17.79 13.81
N GLY A 119 15.46 -18.06 14.89
CA GLY A 119 15.95 -18.03 16.27
C GLY A 119 15.82 -16.68 16.98
N GLU A 120 15.39 -15.63 16.28
CA GLU A 120 15.18 -14.30 16.85
C GLU A 120 13.97 -14.29 17.80
N GLU A 121 14.11 -13.60 18.94
CA GLU A 121 13.03 -13.40 19.89
C GLU A 121 12.13 -12.26 19.42
N VAL A 122 10.84 -12.58 19.23
CA VAL A 122 9.84 -11.66 18.74
C VAL A 122 8.78 -11.44 19.81
N LYS A 123 8.42 -10.17 20.02
CA LYS A 123 7.27 -9.78 20.85
C LYS A 123 6.06 -9.54 19.96
N ARG A 124 4.86 -9.63 20.52
CA ARG A 124 3.63 -9.20 19.87
C ARG A 124 3.79 -7.75 19.39
N GLY A 125 3.47 -7.52 18.12
CA GLY A 125 3.64 -6.22 17.44
C GLY A 125 4.97 -6.06 16.69
N THR A 126 5.97 -6.92 16.92
CA THR A 126 7.23 -6.87 16.17
C THR A 126 6.97 -7.16 14.69
N THR A 127 7.55 -6.36 13.79
CA THR A 127 7.44 -6.58 12.35
C THR A 127 8.23 -7.84 11.95
N LEU A 128 7.53 -8.83 11.40
CA LEU A 128 8.11 -10.08 10.91
C LEU A 128 8.52 -9.98 9.44
N ALA A 129 7.68 -9.34 8.63
CA ALA A 129 7.90 -9.22 7.20
C ALA A 129 7.34 -7.91 6.65
N GLY A 130 8.01 -7.41 5.61
CA GLY A 130 7.66 -6.19 4.91
C GLY A 130 7.26 -6.45 3.48
N GLN A 131 6.34 -5.65 2.94
CA GLN A 131 6.02 -5.73 1.52
C GLN A 131 7.24 -5.37 0.66
N ILE A 132 7.50 -6.15 -0.38
CA ILE A 132 8.56 -5.86 -1.35
C ILE A 132 8.08 -4.74 -2.27
N VAL A 133 8.87 -3.70 -2.41
CA VAL A 133 8.53 -2.51 -3.18
C VAL A 133 9.64 -2.20 -4.20
N THR A 134 9.22 -1.84 -5.41
CA THR A 134 10.12 -1.40 -6.49
C THR A 134 10.30 0.10 -6.46
N GLY A 135 11.51 0.56 -6.76
CA GLY A 135 11.83 1.97 -6.94
C GLY A 135 11.55 2.43 -8.37
N GLU A 136 11.13 3.68 -8.52
CA GLU A 136 11.02 4.33 -9.82
C GLU A 136 12.41 4.47 -10.47
N LYS A 137 12.55 4.01 -11.72
CA LYS A 137 13.79 4.15 -12.49
C LYS A 137 13.54 5.13 -13.63
N LEU A 138 14.38 6.16 -13.68
CA LEU A 138 14.33 7.19 -14.70
C LEU A 138 15.47 6.99 -15.71
N ASP A 139 15.26 7.40 -16.95
CA ASP A 139 16.35 7.56 -17.92
C ASP A 139 17.17 8.83 -17.64
N GLU A 140 18.24 9.04 -18.41
CA GLU A 140 19.12 10.22 -18.29
C GLU A 140 18.39 11.55 -18.55
N ILE A 141 17.23 11.50 -19.20
CA ILE A 141 16.42 12.64 -19.62
C ILE A 141 15.24 12.86 -18.62
N GLY A 142 15.04 11.95 -17.67
CA GLY A 142 13.99 12.00 -16.65
C GLY A 142 12.69 11.27 -16.99
N ASN A 143 12.61 10.53 -18.10
CA ASN A 143 11.45 9.68 -18.41
C ASN A 143 11.43 8.42 -17.55
N ILE A 144 10.24 7.97 -17.21
CA ILE A 144 10.03 6.77 -16.39
C ILE A 144 10.28 5.53 -17.25
N LEU A 145 11.36 4.80 -16.95
CA LEU A 145 11.66 3.48 -17.54
C LEU A 145 10.93 2.37 -16.78
N VAL A 146 10.94 2.44 -15.45
CA VAL A 146 10.27 1.47 -14.58
C VAL A 146 9.46 2.23 -13.54
N LYS A 147 8.17 1.92 -13.46
CA LYS A 147 7.29 2.50 -12.45
C LYS A 147 7.66 2.00 -11.06
N GLY A 148 7.76 2.93 -10.12
CA GLY A 148 7.89 2.61 -8.71
C GLY A 148 6.58 2.06 -8.16
N THR A 149 6.67 1.32 -7.05
CA THR A 149 5.49 0.90 -6.32
C THR A 149 4.85 2.10 -5.63
N VAL A 150 3.52 2.24 -5.73
CA VAL A 150 2.77 3.24 -4.97
C VAL A 150 2.71 2.80 -3.50
N LEU A 151 3.19 3.65 -2.60
CA LEU A 151 3.22 3.39 -1.15
C LEU A 151 1.95 3.90 -0.47
N ALA A 152 1.43 5.04 -0.92
CA ALA A 152 0.23 5.65 -0.38
C ALA A 152 -0.61 6.28 -1.49
N ASP A 153 -1.92 6.08 -1.41
CA ASP A 153 -2.90 6.77 -2.25
C ASP A 153 -3.09 8.19 -1.77
N GLY A 154 -3.34 9.12 -2.68
CA GLY A 154 -3.85 10.44 -2.34
C GLY A 154 -5.38 10.55 -2.50
N PRO A 155 -5.93 11.78 -2.48
CA PRO A 155 -7.36 11.96 -2.69
C PRO A 155 -7.81 11.50 -4.08
N ALA A 156 -9.01 10.94 -4.18
CA ALA A 156 -9.58 10.43 -5.43
C ALA A 156 -8.69 9.39 -6.14
N VAL A 157 -7.98 8.56 -5.37
CA VAL A 157 -7.23 7.41 -5.85
C VAL A 157 -7.58 6.20 -4.98
N ASP A 158 -7.75 5.05 -5.63
CA ASP A 158 -7.98 3.76 -4.99
C ASP A 158 -6.99 2.73 -5.54
N ASN A 159 -6.06 2.26 -4.69
CA ASN A 159 -4.99 1.33 -5.02
C ASN A 159 -4.15 1.76 -6.24
N GLY A 160 -3.77 3.03 -6.30
CA GLY A 160 -3.01 3.59 -7.42
C GLY A 160 -3.82 3.81 -8.72
N VAL A 161 -5.14 3.65 -8.68
CA VAL A 161 -6.05 3.91 -9.80
C VAL A 161 -6.87 5.16 -9.54
N LEU A 162 -6.99 6.05 -10.53
CA LEU A 162 -7.82 7.25 -10.42
C LEU A 162 -9.28 6.86 -10.11
N ALA A 163 -9.83 7.42 -9.03
CA ALA A 163 -11.13 7.09 -8.47
C ALA A 163 -11.90 8.37 -8.12
N LEU A 164 -12.52 8.98 -9.13
CA LEU A 164 -13.24 10.26 -8.99
C LEU A 164 -14.64 10.12 -8.37
N GLY A 165 -15.16 8.89 -8.25
CA GLY A 165 -16.53 8.63 -7.86
C GLY A 165 -16.72 7.29 -7.15
N ARG A 166 -17.90 6.69 -7.36
CA ARG A 166 -18.27 5.38 -6.83
C ARG A 166 -18.99 4.54 -7.88
N ASN A 167 -18.91 3.23 -7.71
CA ASN A 167 -19.71 2.31 -8.50
C ASN A 167 -21.10 2.20 -7.85
N VAL A 168 -22.15 2.49 -8.59
CA VAL A 168 -23.54 2.46 -8.10
C VAL A 168 -24.36 1.47 -8.89
N LEU A 169 -25.31 0.81 -8.22
CA LEU A 169 -26.34 0.03 -8.91
C LEU A 169 -27.39 0.99 -9.46
N ALA A 170 -27.53 1.04 -10.78
CA ALA A 170 -28.47 1.91 -11.46
C ALA A 170 -29.63 1.12 -12.06
N ALA A 171 -30.83 1.70 -12.04
CA ALA A 171 -32.01 1.20 -12.74
C ALA A 171 -32.50 2.28 -13.71
N PHE A 172 -32.79 1.89 -14.95
CA PHE A 172 -33.32 2.78 -15.99
C PHE A 172 -34.84 2.62 -16.07
N MET A 173 -35.56 3.36 -15.24
CA MET A 173 -37.03 3.41 -15.24
C MET A 173 -37.51 4.80 -14.80
N PRO A 174 -38.64 5.30 -15.33
CA PRO A 174 -39.30 6.46 -14.75
C PRO A 174 -39.66 6.17 -13.29
N TRP A 175 -39.40 7.11 -12.39
CA TRP A 175 -39.74 6.97 -10.98
C TRP A 175 -40.58 8.15 -10.53
N GLU A 176 -41.91 7.99 -10.62
CA GLU A 176 -42.93 8.96 -10.15
C GLU A 176 -42.70 10.43 -10.57
N GLY A 177 -42.03 10.66 -11.70
CA GLY A 177 -41.70 12.00 -12.20
C GLY A 177 -40.49 12.67 -11.53
N TYR A 178 -39.86 12.04 -10.54
CA TYR A 178 -38.69 12.58 -9.85
C TYR A 178 -37.43 12.60 -10.72
N ASN A 179 -37.33 11.72 -11.71
CA ASN A 179 -36.25 11.71 -12.70
C ASN A 179 -36.70 12.27 -14.07
N PHE A 180 -37.65 13.20 -14.05
CA PHE A 180 -38.06 13.94 -15.24
C PHE A 180 -37.00 14.98 -15.60
N GLU A 181 -36.57 15.02 -16.87
CA GLU A 181 -35.61 15.99 -17.42
C GLU A 181 -34.32 16.15 -16.58
N ASP A 182 -33.47 15.11 -16.58
CA ASP A 182 -32.11 15.13 -16.01
C ASP A 182 -31.98 15.38 -14.49
N ALA A 183 -33.09 15.21 -13.75
CA ALA A 183 -33.13 15.23 -12.27
C ALA A 183 -32.61 13.92 -11.64
#